data_AF-A0A9P9QDM9-F1
#
_entry.id   AF-A0A9P9QDM9-F1
#
_cell.length_a   1.000
_cell.length_b   1.000
_cell.length_c   1.000
_cell.angle_alpha   90.00
_cell.angle_beta   90.00
_cell.angle_gamma   90.00
#
_symmetry.space_group_name_H-M   'P 1'
#
loop_
_entity.id
_entity.type
_entity.pdbx_description
1 polymer ?
#
loop_
_entity_poly.entity_id
_entity_poly.type
_entity_poly.pdbx_seq_one_letter_code
_entity_poly.pdbx_strand_id
1 'polypeptide(L)'
;MQLTAITTLLAAAVAVVASPTNLEERQSGGIRATFYNNANRQCSPPESWVEDTHFAQNPVGVCADLGITTPFIETFFNESTTTRTLRFFDRTCANRNQPGTQSIDVAPFRNNDCNVLNIQSWVTI
;
A
#
# COMPACT_ATOMS: atom_id res chain seq x y z
N MET A 1 -25.97 9.64 61.60
CA MET A 1 -25.57 8.77 60.47
C MET A 1 -26.10 9.40 59.18
N GLN A 2 -25.18 9.62 58.23
CA GLN A 2 -25.29 9.80 56.77
C GLN A 2 -26.26 10.80 56.10
N LEU A 3 -25.61 11.81 55.50
CA LEU A 3 -25.70 12.29 54.10
C LEU A 3 -26.89 11.83 53.23
N THR A 4 -27.50 12.78 52.51
CA THR A 4 -27.52 12.75 51.03
C THR A 4 -27.88 14.12 50.43
N ALA A 5 -26.88 14.79 49.85
CA ALA A 5 -27.07 15.88 48.90
C ALA A 5 -27.21 15.25 47.51
N ILE A 6 -28.27 15.58 46.76
CA ILE A 6 -28.41 15.18 45.37
C ILE A 6 -28.32 16.44 44.50
N THR A 7 -27.18 16.51 43.84
CA THR A 7 -26.67 17.45 42.87
C THR A 7 -27.56 17.61 41.64
N THR A 8 -27.70 18.87 41.23
CA THR A 8 -28.22 19.39 39.96
C THR A 8 -27.49 18.79 38.75
N LEU A 9 -28.21 18.15 37.82
CA LEU A 9 -27.70 17.83 36.48
C LEU A 9 -27.99 19.00 35.53
N LEU A 10 -26.95 19.79 35.21
CA LEU A 10 -26.94 20.64 34.04
C LEU A 10 -26.53 19.79 32.82
N ALA A 11 -27.47 19.54 31.92
CA ALA A 11 -27.19 18.91 30.63
C ALA A 11 -26.57 19.95 29.69
N ALA A 12 -25.25 19.90 29.52
CA ALA A 12 -24.55 20.62 28.46
C ALA A 12 -24.74 19.84 27.14
N ALA A 13 -25.70 20.28 26.31
CA ALA A 13 -25.81 19.84 24.93
C ALA A 13 -24.67 20.45 24.12
N VAL A 14 -23.59 19.69 23.94
CA VAL A 14 -22.51 20.07 23.02
C VAL A 14 -23.01 19.78 21.60
N ALA A 15 -23.35 20.85 20.87
CA ALA A 15 -23.64 20.75 19.45
C ALA A 15 -22.34 20.39 18.71
N VAL A 16 -22.22 19.14 18.27
CA VAL A 16 -21.16 18.71 17.37
C VAL A 16 -21.50 19.24 15.98
N VAL A 17 -20.86 20.33 15.60
CA VAL A 17 -20.86 20.79 14.20
C VAL A 17 -19.90 19.85 13.46
N ALA A 18 -20.45 18.78 12.89
CA ALA A 18 -19.73 17.97 11.92
C ALA A 18 -19.57 18.81 10.64
N SER A 19 -18.45 19.52 10.53
CA SER A 19 -18.02 20.06 9.24
C SER A 19 -17.89 18.89 8.25
N PRO A 20 -18.47 18.94 7.05
CA PRO A 20 -18.23 17.91 6.05
C PRO A 20 -16.76 17.98 5.66
N THR A 21 -15.97 17.04 6.17
CA THR A 21 -14.62 16.78 5.68
C THR A 21 -14.78 16.45 4.20
N ASN A 22 -14.19 17.27 3.31
CA ASN A 22 -14.02 16.95 1.89
C ASN A 22 -13.19 15.65 1.81
N LEU A 23 -13.85 14.50 1.89
CA LEU A 23 -13.29 13.16 1.80
C LEU A 23 -13.24 12.70 0.34
N GLU A 24 -12.86 13.58 -0.57
CA GLU A 24 -12.42 13.19 -1.91
C GLU A 24 -10.93 13.50 -2.00
N GLU A 25 -10.14 12.77 -1.20
CA GLU A 25 -8.77 12.48 -1.61
C GLU A 25 -8.90 11.66 -2.88
N ARG A 26 -8.88 12.33 -4.03
CA ARG A 26 -8.80 11.69 -5.34
C ARG A 26 -7.67 10.69 -5.24
N GLN A 27 -7.99 9.40 -5.29
CA GLN A 27 -7.01 8.33 -5.19
C GLN A 27 -5.87 8.66 -6.15
N SER A 28 -4.71 9.00 -5.59
CA SER A 28 -3.49 9.14 -6.36
C SER A 28 -3.31 7.82 -7.09
N GLY A 29 -3.17 7.88 -8.42
CA GLY A 29 -3.05 6.67 -9.25
C GLY A 29 -1.99 5.74 -8.68
N GLY A 30 -2.19 4.44 -8.83
CA GLY A 30 -1.36 3.45 -8.16
C GLY A 30 -1.47 2.07 -8.77
N ILE A 31 -0.69 1.14 -8.24
CA ILE A 31 -0.71 -0.27 -8.64
C ILE A 31 -1.21 -1.10 -7.47
N ARG A 32 -2.29 -1.85 -7.68
CA ARG A 32 -2.75 -2.86 -6.74
C ARG A 32 -2.01 -4.18 -7.01
N ALA A 33 -1.36 -4.73 -6.01
CA ALA A 33 -0.54 -5.93 -6.14
C ALA A 33 -0.86 -6.98 -5.06
N THR A 34 -1.03 -8.22 -5.49
CA THR A 34 -1.29 -9.37 -4.63
C THR A 34 -0.01 -10.18 -4.47
N PHE A 35 0.37 -10.49 -3.23
CA PHE A 35 1.59 -11.23 -2.90
C PHE A 35 1.25 -12.69 -2.58
N TYR A 36 2.08 -13.61 -3.07
CA TYR A 36 1.92 -15.03 -2.84
C TYR A 36 3.18 -15.66 -2.26
N ASN A 37 3.04 -16.63 -1.36
CA ASN A 37 4.15 -17.35 -0.71
C ASN A 37 4.50 -18.68 -1.38
N ASN A 38 3.83 -19.05 -2.48
CA ASN A 38 4.17 -20.23 -3.27
C ASN A 38 5.11 -19.87 -4.43
N ALA A 39 5.88 -20.85 -4.88
CA ALA A 39 6.87 -20.71 -5.95
C ALA A 39 6.42 -21.46 -7.23
N ASN A 40 5.15 -21.36 -7.62
CA ASN A 40 4.61 -22.07 -8.79
C ASN A 40 4.71 -21.27 -10.10
N ARG A 41 5.12 -20.00 -10.02
CA ARG A 41 5.17 -18.97 -11.07
C ARG A 41 3.84 -18.77 -11.76
N GLN A 42 2.74 -19.04 -11.07
CA GLN A 42 1.41 -18.99 -11.63
C GLN A 42 0.60 -17.84 -11.05
N CYS A 43 1.09 -17.14 -10.01
CA CYS A 43 0.34 -16.09 -9.31
C CYS A 43 -1.13 -16.52 -9.06
N SER A 44 -1.33 -17.79 -8.70
CA SER A 44 -2.64 -18.43 -8.77
C SER A 44 -3.25 -18.61 -7.37
N PRO A 45 -4.50 -18.18 -7.16
CA PRO A 45 -5.25 -18.32 -5.90
C PRO A 45 -5.66 -19.77 -5.62
N PRO A 46 -6.19 -20.12 -4.42
CA PRO A 46 -6.44 -19.23 -3.26
C PRO A 46 -5.60 -19.52 -2.00
N GLU A 47 -4.86 -20.63 -1.94
CA GLU A 47 -4.23 -21.09 -0.68
C GLU A 47 -2.86 -20.44 -0.37
N SER A 48 -2.29 -19.68 -1.31
CA SER A 48 -0.95 -19.10 -1.20
C SER A 48 -0.92 -17.58 -1.07
N TRP A 49 -2.08 -16.93 -0.98
CA TRP A 49 -2.17 -15.48 -0.84
C TRP A 49 -1.66 -15.04 0.54
N VAL A 50 -0.78 -14.04 0.54
CA VAL A 50 -0.16 -13.47 1.75
C VAL A 50 -0.81 -12.14 2.10
N GLU A 51 -0.80 -11.21 1.15
CA GLU A 51 -1.19 -9.82 1.37
C GLU A 51 -1.58 -9.17 0.03
N ASP A 52 -2.35 -8.09 0.09
CA ASP A 52 -2.64 -7.21 -1.04
C ASP A 52 -2.22 -5.78 -0.66
N THR A 53 -1.52 -5.10 -1.56
CA THR A 53 -0.98 -3.76 -1.31
C THR A 53 -1.27 -2.84 -2.47
N HIS A 54 -1.62 -1.61 -2.16
CA HIS A 54 -1.75 -0.54 -3.13
C HIS A 54 -0.52 0.38 -3.10
N PHE A 55 0.25 0.35 -4.18
CA PHE A 55 1.42 1.20 -4.38
C PHE A 55 1.03 2.54 -4.97
N ALA A 56 1.22 3.62 -4.22
CA ALA A 56 0.98 4.97 -4.72
C ALA A 56 2.04 5.39 -5.76
N GLN A 57 1.61 6.10 -6.80
CA GLN A 57 2.49 6.82 -7.72
C GLN A 57 3.03 8.08 -7.03
N ASN A 58 4.13 7.90 -6.28
CA ASN A 58 4.85 9.00 -5.63
C ASN A 58 5.42 10.01 -6.66
N PRO A 59 5.80 11.23 -6.25
CA PRO A 59 6.53 12.15 -7.12
C PRO A 59 7.76 11.47 -7.74
N VAL A 60 8.12 11.85 -8.97
CA VAL A 60 9.24 11.20 -9.67
C VAL A 60 10.54 11.30 -8.88
N GLY A 61 11.24 10.17 -8.80
CA GLY A 61 12.49 10.02 -8.06
C GLY A 61 12.33 9.78 -6.55
N VAL A 62 11.12 9.94 -6.00
CA VAL A 62 10.85 9.63 -4.58
C VAL A 62 10.68 8.12 -4.42
N CYS A 63 11.61 7.52 -3.68
CA CYS A 63 11.60 6.09 -3.36
C CYS A 63 10.82 5.84 -2.07
N ALA A 64 10.07 4.73 -2.02
CA ALA A 64 9.42 4.23 -0.82
C ALA A 64 9.77 2.75 -0.57
N ASP A 65 10.02 2.40 0.69
CA ASP A 65 10.28 1.03 1.13
C ASP A 65 8.98 0.25 1.30
N LEU A 66 9.03 -1.06 1.03
CA LEU A 66 7.92 -1.98 1.23
C LEU A 66 7.75 -2.28 2.72
N GLY A 67 6.53 -2.09 3.22
CA GLY A 67 6.16 -2.35 4.61
C GLY A 67 5.71 -3.80 4.89
N ILE A 68 5.64 -4.66 3.87
CA ILE A 68 5.21 -6.05 4.02
C ILE A 68 6.30 -6.84 4.76
N THR A 69 5.97 -7.32 5.95
CA THR A 69 6.90 -8.10 6.78
C THR A 69 6.79 -9.60 6.54
N THR A 70 5.67 -10.07 5.99
CA THR A 70 5.44 -11.49 5.73
C THR A 70 6.19 -11.91 4.47
N PRO A 71 6.99 -13.00 4.51
CA PRO A 71 7.70 -13.46 3.33
C PRO A 71 6.74 -13.82 2.18
N PHE A 72 7.10 -13.39 0.97
CA PHE A 72 6.43 -13.75 -0.28
C PHE A 72 7.47 -14.09 -1.34
N ILE A 73 7.04 -14.76 -2.40
CA ILE A 73 7.88 -15.22 -3.51
C ILE A 73 7.43 -14.57 -4.82
N GLU A 74 6.11 -14.43 -5.00
CA GLU A 74 5.51 -13.94 -6.24
C GLU A 74 4.66 -12.72 -5.97
N THR A 75 4.62 -11.81 -6.94
CA THR A 75 3.78 -10.62 -6.94
C THR A 75 2.97 -10.57 -8.22
N PHE A 76 1.65 -10.46 -8.07
CA PHE A 76 0.74 -10.26 -9.18
C PHE A 76 0.26 -8.82 -9.18
N PHE A 77 0.61 -8.07 -10.22
CA PHE A 77 0.11 -6.72 -10.42
C PHE A 77 -1.29 -6.81 -11.01
N ASN A 78 -2.30 -6.71 -10.14
CA ASN A 78 -3.70 -6.88 -10.51
C ASN A 78 -4.13 -5.76 -11.46
N GLU A 79 -3.92 -4.51 -11.04
CA GLU A 79 -4.46 -3.32 -11.68
C GLU A 79 -3.51 -2.15 -11.51
N SER A 80 -3.40 -1.31 -12.53
CA SER A 80 -2.64 -0.07 -12.54
C SER A 80 -3.51 1.07 -13.04
N THR A 81 -3.62 2.11 -12.21
CA THR A 81 -4.18 3.41 -12.57
C THR A 81 -3.06 4.46 -12.72
N THR A 82 -1.80 4.02 -12.77
CA THR A 82 -0.66 4.91 -12.87
C THR A 82 -0.58 5.54 -14.26
N THR A 83 -0.16 6.80 -14.28
CA THR A 83 0.16 7.56 -15.49
C THR A 83 1.64 7.49 -15.86
N ARG A 84 2.47 6.97 -14.94
CA ARG A 84 3.92 6.82 -15.07
C ARG A 84 4.34 5.40 -14.70
N THR A 85 5.54 5.04 -15.13
CA THR A 85 6.12 3.74 -14.81
C THR A 85 6.52 3.72 -13.34
N LEU A 86 6.12 2.66 -12.64
CA LEU A 86 6.67 2.36 -11.33
C LEU A 86 7.75 1.29 -11.51
N ARG A 87 8.94 1.56 -10.98
CA ARG A 87 10.03 0.59 -10.90
C ARG A 87 10.09 0.03 -9.50
N PHE A 88 10.00 -1.28 -9.39
CA PHE A 88 10.13 -2.05 -8.15
C PHE A 88 11.53 -2.64 -8.07
N PHE A 89 12.11 -2.69 -6.87
CA PHE A 89 13.46 -3.20 -6.64
C PHE A 89 13.46 -4.33 -5.61
N ASP A 90 14.43 -5.24 -5.71
CA ASP A 90 14.71 -6.28 -4.70
C ASP A 90 15.46 -5.77 -3.45
N ARG A 91 15.76 -4.47 -3.41
CA ARG A 91 16.48 -3.81 -2.31
C ARG A 91 15.66 -2.66 -1.75
N THR A 92 15.88 -2.36 -0.48
CA THR A 92 15.41 -1.12 0.17
C THR A 92 15.88 0.13 -0.58
N CYS A 93 15.21 1.25 -0.40
CA CYS A 93 15.53 2.54 -1.00
C CYS A 93 16.98 2.97 -0.77
N ALA A 94 17.54 2.71 0.41
CA ALA A 94 18.93 3.02 0.75
C ALA A 94 19.95 2.28 -0.13
N ASN A 95 19.58 1.10 -0.63
CA ASN A 95 20.48 0.18 -1.32
C ASN A 95 20.09 -0.07 -2.79
N ARG A 96 19.04 0.57 -3.31
CA ARG A 96 18.50 0.34 -4.67
C ARG A 96 19.47 0.62 -5.82
N ASN A 97 20.55 1.36 -5.58
CA ASN A 97 21.57 1.67 -6.58
C ASN A 97 22.84 0.81 -6.42
N GLN A 98 22.84 -0.16 -5.50
CA GLN A 98 23.98 -1.05 -5.31
C GLN A 98 24.15 -2.00 -6.52
N PRO A 99 25.38 -2.36 -6.89
CA PRO A 99 25.62 -3.36 -7.93
C PRO A 99 24.88 -4.67 -7.65
N GLY A 100 24.24 -5.22 -8.68
CA GLY A 100 23.48 -6.47 -8.56
C GLY A 100 22.03 -6.31 -8.08
N THR A 101 21.54 -5.08 -7.89
CA THR A 101 20.11 -4.82 -7.65
C THR A 101 19.29 -5.26 -8.86
N GLN A 102 18.22 -6.01 -8.62
CA GLN A 102 17.23 -6.38 -9.64
C GLN A 102 16.03 -5.43 -9.57
N SER A 103 15.43 -5.17 -10.73
CA SER A 103 14.24 -4.32 -10.80
C SER A 103 13.26 -4.78 -11.86
N ILE A 104 12.00 -4.43 -11.66
CA ILE A 104 10.92 -4.65 -12.63
C ILE A 104 10.17 -3.34 -12.86
N ASP A 105 9.92 -3.04 -14.13
CA ASP A 105 9.17 -1.86 -14.54
C ASP A 105 7.73 -2.25 -14.85
N VAL A 106 6.79 -1.62 -14.15
CA VAL A 106 5.37 -1.72 -14.46
C VAL A 106 4.94 -0.43 -15.13
N ALA A 107 4.70 -0.55 -16.43
CA ALA A 107 4.27 0.56 -17.28
C ALA A 107 2.90 1.12 -16.83
N PRO A 108 2.59 2.38 -17.20
CA PRO A 108 1.27 2.96 -17.00
C PRO A 108 0.16 2.04 -17.55
N PHE A 109 -0.92 1.91 -16.80
CA PHE A 109 -2.10 1.13 -17.20
C PHE A 109 -1.84 -0.37 -17.49
N ARG A 110 -0.67 -0.89 -17.09
CA ARG A 110 -0.33 -2.29 -17.24
C ARG A 110 -0.93 -3.11 -16.11
N ASN A 111 -1.75 -4.09 -16.47
CA ASN A 111 -2.52 -4.92 -15.55
C ASN A 111 -2.25 -6.41 -15.81
N ASN A 112 -2.65 -7.25 -14.84
CA ASN A 112 -2.61 -8.71 -14.91
C ASN A 112 -1.23 -9.31 -15.22
N ASP A 113 -0.20 -8.87 -14.50
CA ASP A 113 1.16 -9.36 -14.72
C ASP A 113 1.75 -10.08 -13.50
N CYS A 114 2.27 -11.27 -13.71
CA CYS A 114 2.88 -12.10 -12.67
C CYS A 114 4.40 -11.96 -12.70
N ASN A 115 4.98 -11.62 -11.55
CA ASN A 115 6.41 -11.38 -11.41
C ASN A 115 7.00 -12.12 -10.21
N VAL A 116 8.23 -12.61 -10.40
CA VAL A 116 9.02 -13.26 -9.35
C VAL A 116 10.15 -12.31 -8.96
N LEU A 117 9.87 -11.41 -8.02
CA LEU A 117 10.84 -10.51 -7.43
C LEU A 117 10.50 -10.32 -5.96
N ASN A 118 11.49 -10.45 -5.08
CA ASN A 118 11.32 -10.15 -3.67
C ASN A 118 11.38 -8.63 -3.47
N ILE A 119 10.29 -7.95 -3.79
CA ILE A 119 10.20 -6.49 -3.78
C ILE A 119 10.51 -5.95 -2.38
N GLN A 120 11.33 -4.93 -2.30
CA GLN A 120 11.66 -4.23 -1.04
C GLN A 120 11.49 -2.71 -1.15
N SER A 121 11.45 -2.15 -2.35
CA SER A 121 11.14 -0.73 -2.55
C SER A 121 10.59 -0.46 -3.94
N TRP A 122 10.02 0.73 -4.14
CA TRP A 122 9.59 1.22 -5.44
C TRP A 122 9.84 2.71 -5.63
N VAL A 123 9.92 3.14 -6.89
CA VAL A 123 10.05 4.54 -7.30
C VAL A 123 9.21 4.80 -8.55
N THR A 124 8.69 6.02 -8.69
CA THR A 124 8.11 6.47 -9.96
C THR A 124 9.21 7.07 -10.83
N ILE A 125 9.29 6.64 -12.09
CA ILE A 125 10.24 7.15 -13.10
C ILE A 125 9.53 7.91 -14.23
#